data_AF-A0A6I4IYP8-F1
#
_entry.id   AF-A0A6I4IYP8-F1
#
_cell.length_a   1.000
_cell.length_b   1.000
_cell.length_c   1.000
_cell.angle_alpha   90.00
_cell.angle_beta   90.00
_cell.angle_gamma   90.00
#
_symmetry.space_group_name_H-M   'P 1'
#
loop_
_entity.id
_entity.type
_entity.pdbx_description
1 polymer ?
#
loop_
_entity_poly.entity_id
_entity_poly.type
_entity_poly.pdbx_seq_one_letter_code
_entity_poly.pdbx_strand_id
1 'polypeptide(L)' 'MDGQTTIERAFILAETGSCRTVADIRTQLKKEQRDSVDAHLAGSVIQRQLKERLTAKLAG' A
#
# COMPACT_ATOMS: atom_id res chain seq x y z
N MET A 1 6.42 4.62 -20.63
CA MET A 1 5.04 4.50 -20.07
C MET A 1 5.22 4.06 -18.64
N ASP A 2 5.53 5.00 -17.77
CA ASP A 2 5.91 4.73 -16.39
C ASP A 2 4.63 4.65 -15.55
N GLY A 3 3.81 3.66 -15.92
CA GLY A 3 2.51 3.37 -15.33
C GLY A 3 2.68 2.63 -14.03
N GLN A 4 3.15 3.33 -13.00
CA GLN A 4 3.26 2.77 -11.66
C GLN A 4 1.89 2.22 -11.23
N THR A 5 1.83 0.92 -10.98
CA THR A 5 0.60 0.23 -10.61
C THR A 5 0.14 0.63 -9.20
N THR A 6 -1.16 0.47 -8.91
CA THR A 6 -1.72 0.70 -7.57
C THR A 6 -1.00 -0.13 -6.50
N ILE A 7 -0.57 -1.34 -6.86
CA ILE A 7 0.21 -2.25 -6.01
C ILE A 7 1.59 -1.65 -5.69
N GLU A 8 2.34 -1.23 -6.70
CA GLU A 8 3.67 -0.64 -6.48
C GLU A 8 3.59 0.64 -5.65
N ARG A 9 2.57 1.47 -5.87
CA ARG A 9 2.35 2.65 -5.05
C ARG A 9 2.03 2.28 -3.60
N ALA A 10 1.24 1.22 -3.37
CA ALA A 10 0.96 0.70 -2.05
C ALA A 10 2.25 0.30 -1.32
N PHE A 11 3.17 -0.38 -2.02
CA PHE A 11 4.46 -0.77 -1.47
C PHE A 11 5.35 0.42 -1.13
N ILE A 12 5.43 1.41 -2.02
CA ILE A 12 6.19 2.63 -1.76
C ILE A 12 5.64 3.35 -0.53
N LEU A 13 4.31 3.47 -0.38
CA LEU A 13 3.71 4.10 0.80
C LEU A 13 4.01 3.37 2.11
N ALA A 14 4.09 2.03 2.07
CA ALA A 14 4.52 1.23 3.21
C ALA A 14 6.02 1.44 3.52
N GLU A 15 6.86 1.59 2.49
CA GLU A 15 8.31 1.78 2.64
C GLU A 15 8.70 3.21 3.03
N THR A 16 8.00 4.24 2.56
CA THR A 16 8.26 5.64 2.94
C THR A 16 7.89 5.93 4.39
N GLY A 17 7.11 5.05 5.02
CA GLY A 17 6.60 5.24 6.39
C GLY A 17 5.51 6.31 6.50
N SER A 18 5.01 6.82 5.36
CA SER A 18 3.87 7.75 5.33
C SER A 18 2.60 7.09 5.85
N CYS A 19 2.47 5.78 5.64
CA CYS A 19 1.35 4.98 6.11
C CYS A 19 1.78 4.03 7.24
N ARG A 20 0.93 3.87 8.26
CA ARG A 20 1.15 2.92 9.38
C ARG A 20 0.28 1.67 9.32
N THR A 21 -0.76 1.68 8.49
CA THR A 21 -1.71 0.55 8.33
C THR A 21 -2.11 0.39 6.87
N VAL A 22 -2.59 -0.81 6.50
CA VAL A 22 -3.12 -1.08 5.16
C VAL A 22 -4.33 -0.18 4.83
N ALA A 23 -5.11 0.20 5.84
CA ALA A 23 -6.22 1.14 5.68
C ALA A 23 -5.73 2.54 5.30
N ASP A 24 -4.62 2.99 5.89
CA ASP A 24 -4.01 4.28 5.57
C ASP A 24 -3.49 4.30 4.13
N ILE A 25 -2.83 3.23 3.70
CA ILE A 25 -2.40 3.02 2.31
C ILE A 25 -3.61 3.12 1.36
N ARG A 26 -4.71 2.45 1.68
CA ARG A 26 -5.93 2.49 0.88
C ARG A 26 -6.50 3.91 0.78
N THR A 27 -6.56 4.64 1.88
CA THR A 27 -7.03 6.04 1.91
C THR A 27 -6.15 6.93 1.05
N GLN A 28 -4.82 6.78 1.14
CA GLN A 28 -3.87 7.55 0.35
C GLN A 28 -3.99 7.22 -1.14
N LEU A 29 -4.12 5.96 -1.52
CA LEU A 29 -4.33 5.55 -2.91
C LEU A 29 -5.65 6.08 -3.48
N LYS A 30 -6.73 6.05 -2.68
CA LYS A 30 -8.02 6.66 -3.05
C LYS A 30 -7.91 8.17 -3.22
N LYS A 31 -7.14 8.85 -2.36
CA LYS A 31 -6.86 10.29 -2.47
C LYS A 31 -6.06 10.63 -3.73
N GLU A 32 -5.16 9.73 -4.15
CA GLU A 32 -4.45 9.83 -5.42
C GLU A 32 -5.31 9.39 -6.63
N GLN A 33 -6.62 9.19 -6.45
CA GLN A 33 -7.57 8.79 -7.49
C GLN A 33 -7.13 7.54 -8.26
N ARG A 34 -6.52 6.57 -7.56
CA ARG A 34 -6.22 5.27 -8.16
C ARG A 34 -7.49 4.44 -8.31
N ASP A 35 -7.59 3.79 -9.45
CA ASP A 35 -8.63 2.80 -9.71
C ASP A 35 -8.35 1.47 -9.03
N SER A 36 -9.43 0.76 -8.73
CA SER A 36 -9.40 -0.64 -8.29
C SER A 36 -8.54 -0.90 -7.05
N VAL A 37 -8.34 0.11 -6.17
CA VAL A 37 -7.52 -0.01 -4.95
C VAL A 37 -7.98 -1.19 -4.10
N ASP A 38 -9.28 -1.31 -3.85
CA ASP A 38 -9.83 -2.40 -3.05
C ASP A 38 -9.62 -3.76 -3.73
N ALA A 39 -9.78 -3.86 -5.06
CA ALA A 39 -9.54 -5.12 -5.79
C ALA A 39 -8.06 -5.53 -5.78
N HIS A 40 -7.15 -4.58 -5.95
CA HIS A 40 -5.70 -4.81 -5.90
C HIS A 40 -5.21 -5.15 -4.48
N LEU A 41 -5.76 -4.50 -3.45
CA LEU A 41 -5.41 -4.75 -2.04
C LEU A 41 -6.27 -5.84 -1.39
N ALA A 42 -7.21 -6.47 -2.09
CA ALA A 42 -8.01 -7.59 -1.58
C ALA A 42 -7.22 -8.91 -1.54
N GLY A 43 -6.14 -9.03 -2.31
CA GLY A 43 -5.31 -10.23 -2.33
C GLY A 43 -4.63 -10.49 -0.97
N SER A 44 -4.86 -11.67 -0.39
CA SER A 44 -4.29 -12.04 0.92
C SER A 44 -2.75 -11.97 0.94
N VAL A 45 -2.10 -12.27 -0.18
CA VAL A 45 -0.65 -12.16 -0.34
C VAL A 45 -0.18 -10.71 -0.25
N ILE A 46 -0.86 -9.77 -0.94
CA ILE A 46 -0.53 -8.34 -0.92
C ILE A 46 -0.74 -7.77 0.48
N GLN A 47 -1.86 -8.10 1.13
CA GLN A 47 -2.11 -7.64 2.50
C GLN A 47 -1.05 -8.12 3.48
N ARG A 48 -0.63 -9.39 3.38
CA ARG A 48 0.44 -9.93 4.23
C ARG A 48 1.75 -9.17 4.01
N GLN A 49 2.15 -9.02 2.74
CA GLN A 49 3.36 -8.33 2.35
C GLN A 49 3.39 -6.84 2.75
N LEU A 50 2.27 -6.13 2.65
CA LEU A 50 2.16 -4.75 3.11
C LEU A 50 2.24 -4.68 4.64
N LYS A 51 1.55 -5.58 5.35
CA LYS A 51 1.59 -5.64 6.80
C LYS A 51 3.00 -5.92 7.32
N GLU A 52 3.72 -6.87 6.71
CA GLU A 52 5.11 -7.18 7.07
C GLU A 52 6.02 -5.95 6.93
N ARG A 53 5.92 -5.20 5.83
CA ARG A 53 6.70 -3.97 5.61
C ARG A 53 6.33 -2.86 6.59
N LEU A 54 5.03 -2.65 6.84
CA LEU A 54 4.54 -1.68 7.82
C LEU A 54 5.05 -2.01 9.22
N THR A 55 4.98 -3.28 9.64
CA THR A 55 5.49 -3.73 10.93
C THR A 55 7.01 -3.58 11.01
N ALA A 56 7.75 -3.96 9.97
CA ALA A 56 9.20 -3.76 9.92
C ALA A 56 9.58 -2.28 10.05
N LYS A 57 8.80 -1.37 9.46
CA LYS A 57 9.02 0.08 9.55
C LYS A 57 8.66 0.66 10.92
N LEU A 58 7.63 0.12 11.58
CA LEU A 58 7.22 0.53 12.93
C LEU A 58 8.14 -0.01 14.03
N ALA A 59 8.87 -1.09 13.77
CA ALA A 59 9.79 -1.72 14.71
C ALA A 59 11.24 -1.17 14.62
N GLY A 60 11.51 -0.27 13.67
CA GLY A 60 12.82 0.36 13.46
C GLY A 60 12.90 1.79 13.92
#